data_AF-A0A941ZTA5-F1
#
_entry.id   AF-A0A941ZTA5-F1
#
_cell.length_a   1.000
_cell.length_b   1.000
_cell.length_c   1.000
_cell.angle_alpha   90.00
_cell.angle_beta   90.00
_cell.angle_gamma   90.00
#
_symmetry.space_group_name_H-M   'P 1'
#
loop_
_entity.id
_entity.type
_entity.pdbx_description
1 polymer ?
#
loop_
_entity_poly.entity_id
_entity_poly.type
_entity_poly.pdbx_seq_one_letter_code
_entity_poly.pdbx_strand_id
1 'polypeptide(L)'
;MAPITLHVGYGTFAPVRAADIRAHRMHAERFSIPAETAAAVHAARTNGKRVVAVGTTVVRTLEFATDPQGRMAAGSGACDLFIHPGFRFKAVDAMITNFHLPKSTLLMLVSAFAGRENVLNAYREAVRERYRFYSYGDAMLIE
;
A
#
# COMPACT_ATOMS: atom_id res chain seq x y z
N MET A 1 5.31 -9.98 -14.18
CA MET A 1 4.87 -10.03 -12.77
C MET A 1 6.05 -10.43 -11.91
N ALA A 2 6.18 -9.88 -10.70
CA ALA A 2 7.27 -10.20 -9.78
C ALA A 2 6.67 -10.41 -8.38
N PRO A 3 6.62 -11.65 -7.85
CA PRO A 3 5.92 -11.94 -6.60
C PRO A 3 6.74 -11.56 -5.37
N ILE A 4 6.03 -11.24 -4.29
CA ILE A 4 6.56 -11.19 -2.92
C ILE A 4 5.65 -12.01 -2.03
N THR A 5 6.16 -12.47 -0.89
CA THR A 5 5.39 -13.26 0.07
C THR A 5 5.15 -12.45 1.33
N LEU A 6 3.93 -12.50 1.86
CA LEU A 6 3.57 -11.87 3.12
C LEU A 6 2.80 -12.86 4.00
N HIS A 7 3.15 -12.90 5.27
CA HIS A 7 2.36 -13.57 6.31
C HIS A 7 1.54 -12.51 7.03
N VAL A 8 0.31 -12.35 6.55
CA VAL A 8 -0.64 -11.35 7.04
C VAL A 8 -1.44 -11.90 8.23
N GLY A 9 -1.66 -11.05 9.22
CA GLY A 9 -2.45 -11.38 10.42
C GLY A 9 -3.68 -10.49 10.53
N TYR A 10 -4.49 -10.72 11.57
CA TYR A 10 -5.69 -9.92 11.82
C TYR A 10 -5.40 -8.41 12.01
N GLY A 11 -4.20 -8.08 12.51
CA GLY A 11 -3.79 -6.72 12.82
C GLY A 11 -3.83 -5.73 11.64
N THR A 12 -3.73 -6.22 10.41
CA THR A 12 -3.74 -5.40 9.18
C THR A 12 -5.07 -4.72 8.95
N PHE A 13 -6.16 -5.33 9.42
CA PHE A 13 -7.53 -4.86 9.26
C PHE A 13 -8.08 -4.20 10.53
N ALA A 14 -7.26 -4.09 11.58
CA ALA A 14 -7.70 -3.52 12.84
C ALA A 14 -8.02 -2.01 12.67
N PRO A 15 -9.13 -1.52 13.25
CA PRO A 15 -9.46 -0.11 13.19
C PRO A 15 -8.47 0.73 13.99
N VAL A 16 -8.19 1.95 13.51
CA VAL A 16 -7.37 2.92 14.26
C VAL A 16 -8.18 3.40 15.47
N ARG A 17 -7.68 3.12 16.68
CA ARG A 17 -8.30 3.52 17.95
C ARG A 17 -7.57 4.65 18.67
N ALA A 18 -6.49 5.19 18.09
CA ALA A 18 -5.70 6.25 18.70
C ALA A 18 -6.34 7.63 18.48
N ALA A 19 -6.27 8.51 19.50
CA ALA A 19 -6.74 9.89 19.40
C ALA A 19 -5.87 10.73 18.43
N ASP A 20 -4.56 10.50 18.46
CA ASP A 20 -3.62 10.97 17.43
C ASP A 20 -3.19 9.78 16.57
N ILE A 21 -3.49 9.84 15.27
CA ILE A 21 -3.14 8.77 14.31
C ILE A 21 -1.64 8.55 14.23
N ARG A 22 -0.81 9.57 14.51
CA ARG A 22 0.66 9.47 14.48
C ARG A 22 1.20 8.60 15.60
N ALA A 23 0.42 8.39 16.65
CA ALA A 23 0.74 7.47 17.74
C ALA A 23 0.26 6.03 17.47
N HIS A 24 -0.41 5.77 16.34
CA HIS A 24 -0.87 4.43 16.00
C HIS A 24 0.33 3.53 15.65
N ARG A 25 0.40 2.39 16.31
CA ARG A 25 1.38 1.34 15.99
C ARG A 25 0.72 0.28 15.12
N MET A 26 1.27 0.08 13.93
CA MET A 26 0.86 -1.02 13.06
C MET A 26 1.35 -2.35 13.61
N HIS A 27 0.56 -3.40 13.42
CA HIS A 27 1.04 -4.75 13.64
C HIS A 27 2.06 -5.10 12.55
N ALA A 28 3.21 -5.64 12.97
CA ALA A 28 4.26 -6.06 12.06
C ALA A 28 3.82 -7.32 11.29
N GLU A 29 3.97 -7.28 9.97
CA GLU A 29 3.70 -8.43 9.08
C GLU A 29 5.01 -8.96 8.53
N ARG A 30 5.20 -10.28 8.58
CA ARG A 30 6.42 -10.89 8.02
C ARG A 30 6.33 -10.89 6.50
N PHE A 31 7.42 -10.53 5.83
CA PHE A 31 7.50 -10.56 4.39
C PHE A 31 8.76 -11.27 3.90
N SER A 32 8.76 -11.67 2.63
CA SER A 32 9.93 -12.15 1.90
C SER A 32 9.90 -11.58 0.48
N ILE A 33 10.99 -10.93 0.07
CA ILE A 33 11.21 -10.39 -1.26
C ILE A 33 12.33 -11.20 -1.91
N PRO A 34 12.02 -12.00 -2.94
CA PRO A 34 13.04 -12.72 -3.71
C PRO A 34 14.03 -11.77 -4.39
N ALA A 35 15.27 -12.22 -4.59
CA ALA A 35 16.31 -11.42 -5.23
C ALA A 35 15.93 -11.02 -6.67
N GLU A 36 15.29 -11.93 -7.38
CA GLU A 36 14.75 -11.70 -8.72
C GLU A 36 13.67 -10.62 -8.74
N THR A 37 12.85 -10.51 -7.69
CA THR A 37 11.83 -9.46 -7.58
C THR A 37 12.45 -8.11 -7.32
N ALA A 38 13.42 -8.01 -6.40
CA ALA A 38 14.16 -6.78 -6.17
C ALA A 38 14.91 -6.31 -7.43
N ALA A 39 15.54 -7.25 -8.16
CA ALA A 39 16.21 -6.98 -9.43
C ALA A 39 15.22 -6.52 -10.51
N ALA A 40 14.04 -7.13 -10.62
CA ALA A 40 13.01 -6.74 -11.57
C ALA A 40 12.47 -5.32 -11.30
N VAL A 41 12.25 -4.98 -10.02
CA VAL A 41 11.85 -3.62 -9.61
C VAL A 41 12.95 -2.61 -9.96
N HIS A 42 14.20 -2.92 -9.63
CA HIS A 42 15.33 -2.07 -9.98
C HIS A 42 15.44 -1.83 -11.49
N ALA A 43 15.37 -2.91 -12.29
CA ALA A 43 15.41 -2.83 -13.75
C ALA A 43 14.22 -2.05 -14.32
N ALA A 44 13.02 -2.17 -13.75
CA ALA A 44 11.88 -1.37 -14.19
C ALA A 44 12.17 0.13 -14.00
N ARG A 45 12.63 0.52 -12.80
CA ARG A 45 12.89 1.93 -12.48
C ARG A 45 14.05 2.52 -13.29
N THR A 46 15.16 1.79 -13.47
CA THR A 46 16.29 2.27 -14.28
C THR A 46 15.94 2.45 -15.75
N ASN A 47 14.96 1.67 -16.25
CA ASN A 47 14.43 1.80 -17.61
C ASN A 47 13.26 2.79 -17.71
N GLY A 48 12.98 3.60 -16.68
CA GLY A 48 11.88 4.56 -16.68
C GLY A 48 10.48 3.93 -16.74
N LYS A 49 10.35 2.65 -16.36
CA LYS A 49 9.07 1.92 -16.31
C LYS A 49 8.44 2.05 -14.93
N ARG A 50 7.11 1.94 -14.90
CA ARG A 50 6.30 2.00 -13.67
C ARG A 50 6.35 0.67 -12.91
N VAL A 51 6.30 0.79 -11.58
CA VAL A 51 6.07 -0.30 -10.62
C VAL A 51 4.64 -0.20 -10.12
N VAL A 52 3.81 -1.17 -10.51
CA VAL A 52 2.39 -1.25 -10.12
C VAL A 52 2.23 -2.27 -9.01
N ALA A 53 1.87 -1.83 -7.81
CA ALA A 53 1.64 -2.70 -6.67
C ALA A 53 0.20 -3.23 -6.66
N VAL A 54 0.03 -4.53 -6.40
CA VAL A 54 -1.30 -5.16 -6.31
C VAL A 54 -1.59 -5.47 -4.84
N GLY A 55 -2.38 -4.60 -4.21
CA GLY A 55 -2.71 -4.66 -2.78
C GLY A 55 -1.92 -3.67 -1.93
N THR A 56 -2.57 -3.11 -0.91
CA THR A 56 -1.96 -2.14 0.02
C THR A 56 -0.84 -2.75 0.86
N THR A 57 -0.92 -4.04 1.19
CA THR A 57 0.14 -4.72 1.93
C THR A 57 1.42 -4.84 1.10
N VAL A 58 1.28 -5.06 -0.22
CA VAL A 58 2.41 -5.01 -1.16
C VAL A 58 3.02 -3.61 -1.16
N VAL A 59 2.20 -2.56 -1.25
CA VAL A 59 2.68 -1.17 -1.18
C VAL A 59 3.53 -0.94 0.08
N ARG A 60 3.02 -1.30 1.25
CA ARG A 60 3.75 -1.14 2.52
C ARG A 60 5.08 -1.89 2.52
N THR A 61 5.10 -3.14 2.06
CA THR A 61 6.32 -3.94 2.02
C THR A 61 7.35 -3.37 1.05
N LEU A 62 6.95 -2.96 -0.15
CA LEU A 62 7.88 -2.38 -1.13
C LEU A 62 8.44 -1.03 -0.62
N GLU A 63 7.60 -0.19 -0.03
CA GLU A 63 8.02 1.10 0.53
C GLU A 63 8.92 0.96 1.78
N PHE A 64 8.69 -0.07 2.59
CA PHE A 64 9.54 -0.41 3.73
C PHE A 64 10.90 -0.95 3.30
N ALA A 65 10.93 -1.84 2.29
CA ALA A 65 12.15 -2.48 1.79
C ALA A 65 12.99 -1.60 0.85
N THR A 66 12.51 -0.39 0.51
CA THR A 66 13.19 0.52 -0.42
C THR A 66 13.84 1.67 0.32
N ASP A 67 15.14 1.89 0.09
CA ASP A 67 15.90 2.99 0.69
C ASP A 67 15.49 4.38 0.12
N PRO A 68 15.91 5.50 0.72
CA PRO A 68 15.62 6.84 0.21
C PRO A 68 16.17 7.12 -1.20
N GLN A 69 17.14 6.34 -1.67
CA GLN A 69 17.71 6.40 -3.02
C GLN A 69 16.89 5.55 -4.01
N GLY A 70 15.84 4.87 -3.56
CA GLY A 70 14.95 4.07 -4.39
C GLY A 70 15.50 2.68 -4.74
N ARG A 71 16.46 2.17 -3.96
CA ARG A 71 16.99 0.80 -4.10
C ARG A 71 16.26 -0.13 -3.14
N MET A 72 15.71 -1.22 -3.69
CA MET A 72 14.97 -2.23 -2.93
C MET A 72 15.90 -3.34 -2.46
N ALA A 73 15.84 -3.67 -1.17
CA ALA A 73 16.54 -4.80 -0.60
C ALA A 73 15.75 -6.11 -0.81
N ALA A 74 16.44 -7.14 -1.29
CA ALA A 74 15.93 -8.51 -1.22
C ALA A 74 16.08 -9.07 0.20
N GLY A 75 15.29 -10.09 0.53
CA GLY A 75 15.37 -10.79 1.81
C GLY A 75 14.03 -10.82 2.55
N SER A 76 14.08 -11.20 3.81
CA SER A 76 12.89 -11.35 4.65
C SER A 76 12.98 -10.44 5.87
N GLY A 77 11.82 -10.00 6.36
CA GLY A 77 11.75 -9.07 7.48
C GLY A 77 10.34 -8.99 8.07
N ALA A 78 10.12 -8.00 8.93
CA ALA A 78 8.82 -7.67 9.46
C ALA A 78 8.52 -6.19 9.17
N CYS A 79 7.40 -5.91 8.50
CA CYS A 79 6.99 -4.57 8.11
C CYS A 79 5.91 -4.06 9.06
N ASP A 80 6.26 -3.04 9.84
CA ASP A 80 5.36 -2.27 10.71
C ASP A 80 5.15 -0.83 10.20
N LEU A 81 5.50 -0.57 8.92
CA LEU A 81 5.39 0.74 8.32
C LEU A 81 3.93 1.22 8.33
N PHE A 82 3.68 2.38 8.94
CA PHE A 82 2.39 3.06 8.88
C PHE A 82 2.43 4.17 7.83
N ILE A 83 1.64 4.02 6.77
CA ILE A 83 1.55 5.02 5.69
C ILE A 83 0.29 5.87 5.91
N HIS A 84 0.49 7.19 6.04
CA HIS A 84 -0.58 8.17 6.21
C HIS A 84 -0.28 9.42 5.37
N PRO A 85 -1.24 10.35 5.20
CA PRO A 85 -1.03 11.57 4.41
C PRO A 85 0.25 12.32 4.81
N GLY A 86 1.01 12.76 3.81
CA GLY A 86 2.36 13.32 3.96
C GLY A 86 3.50 12.33 3.73
N PHE A 87 3.21 11.04 3.56
CA PHE A 87 4.21 10.03 3.20
C PHE A 87 4.75 10.24 1.78
N ARG A 88 6.07 10.09 1.61
CA ARG A 88 6.73 10.15 0.30
C ARG A 88 7.00 8.74 -0.21
N PHE A 89 6.30 8.35 -1.27
CA PHE A 89 6.49 7.06 -1.94
C PHE A 89 7.82 7.05 -2.72
N LYS A 90 8.52 5.92 -2.65
CA LYS A 90 9.86 5.72 -3.21
C LYS A 90 9.91 4.58 -4.23
N ALA A 91 8.99 3.62 -4.12
CA ALA A 91 9.04 2.36 -4.85
C ALA A 91 7.84 2.14 -5.77
N VAL A 92 6.66 2.63 -5.38
CA VAL A 92 5.39 2.35 -6.07
C VAL A 92 4.92 3.58 -6.86
N ASP A 93 4.65 3.39 -8.14
CA ASP A 93 4.15 4.44 -9.04
C ASP A 93 2.64 4.37 -9.26
N ALA A 94 2.05 3.19 -9.14
CA ALA A 94 0.60 2.98 -9.21
C ALA A 94 0.18 1.81 -8.31
N MET A 95 -1.09 1.75 -7.92
CA MET A 95 -1.60 0.61 -7.14
C MET A 95 -2.98 0.14 -7.60
N ILE A 96 -3.19 -1.17 -7.48
CA ILE A 96 -4.52 -1.79 -7.55
C ILE A 96 -4.92 -2.18 -6.13
N THR A 97 -6.10 -1.77 -5.69
CA THR A 97 -6.60 -2.05 -4.34
C THR A 97 -8.13 -2.10 -4.30
N ASN A 98 -8.72 -2.49 -3.17
CA ASN A 98 -10.17 -2.48 -2.99
C ASN A 98 -10.65 -1.12 -2.46
N PHE A 99 -11.97 -0.95 -2.37
CA PHE A 99 -12.56 0.11 -1.55
C PHE A 99 -12.54 -0.27 -0.06
N HIS A 100 -11.99 0.61 0.77
CA HIS A 100 -11.71 0.38 2.19
C HIS A 100 -12.72 1.06 3.11
N LEU A 101 -12.81 0.57 4.34
CA LEU A 101 -13.67 1.15 5.36
C LEU A 101 -13.27 2.59 5.74
N PRO A 102 -14.24 3.48 6.06
CA PRO A 102 -13.95 4.74 6.73
C PRO A 102 -13.14 4.53 8.01
N LYS A 103 -12.21 5.45 8.28
CA LYS A 103 -11.32 5.42 9.46
C LYS A 103 -10.42 4.16 9.55
N SER A 104 -10.14 3.49 8.43
CA SER A 104 -9.16 2.39 8.37
C SER A 104 -7.75 2.90 8.03
N THR A 105 -6.73 2.17 8.46
CA THR A 105 -5.33 2.41 8.07
C THR A 105 -5.13 2.29 6.56
N LEU A 106 -5.86 1.39 5.91
CA LEU A 106 -5.82 1.19 4.46
C LEU A 106 -6.35 2.41 3.70
N LEU A 107 -7.45 3.02 4.17
CA LEU A 107 -7.96 4.26 3.59
C LEU A 107 -6.97 5.42 3.78
N MET A 108 -6.24 5.45 4.91
CA MET A 108 -5.19 6.45 5.14
C MET A 108 -4.02 6.28 4.17
N LEU A 109 -3.60 5.04 3.89
CA LEU A 109 -2.57 4.75 2.88
C LEU A 109 -3.02 5.20 1.50
N VAL A 110 -4.24 4.84 1.09
CA VAL A 110 -4.80 5.24 -0.20
C VAL A 110 -4.91 6.77 -0.31
N SER A 111 -5.29 7.45 0.78
CA SER A 111 -5.34 8.91 0.86
C SER A 111 -3.95 9.55 0.82
N ALA A 112 -2.92 8.88 1.33
CA ALA A 112 -1.54 9.34 1.22
C ALA A 112 -1.04 9.27 -0.22
N PHE A 113 -1.47 8.25 -0.96
CA PHE A 113 -1.06 8.02 -2.34
C PHE A 113 -1.77 8.94 -3.33
N ALA A 114 -3.10 9.01 -3.27
CA ALA A 114 -3.90 9.72 -4.28
C ALA A 114 -4.34 11.14 -3.85
N GLY A 115 -4.05 11.52 -2.60
CA GLY A 115 -4.56 12.74 -1.99
C GLY A 115 -5.97 12.56 -1.41
N ARG A 116 -6.18 13.07 -0.19
CA ARG A 116 -7.44 12.88 0.58
C ARG A 116 -8.69 13.30 -0.20
N GLU A 117 -8.71 14.49 -0.79
CA GLU A 117 -9.91 14.99 -1.47
C GLU A 117 -10.26 14.17 -2.71
N ASN A 118 -9.25 13.74 -3.48
CA ASN A 118 -9.45 12.88 -4.64
C ASN A 118 -10.06 11.54 -4.23
N VAL A 119 -9.55 10.92 -3.17
CA VAL A 119 -10.10 9.66 -2.63
C VAL A 119 -11.53 9.86 -2.15
N LEU A 120 -11.83 10.93 -1.41
CA LEU A 120 -13.19 11.20 -0.94
C LEU A 120 -14.17 11.41 -2.09
N ASN A 121 -13.76 12.13 -3.14
CA ASN A 121 -14.55 12.31 -4.35
C ASN A 121 -14.81 10.98 -5.07
N ALA A 122 -13.78 10.16 -5.26
CA ALA A 122 -13.91 8.83 -5.87
C ALA A 122 -14.82 7.91 -5.05
N TYR A 123 -14.79 7.98 -3.71
CA TYR A 123 -15.68 7.18 -2.86
C TYR A 123 -17.14 7.64 -2.93
N ARG A 124 -17.41 8.95 -3.00
CA ARG A 124 -18.77 9.46 -3.21
C ARG A 124 -19.33 8.97 -4.54
N GLU A 125 -18.50 9.01 -5.58
CA GLU A 125 -18.83 8.49 -6.91
C GLU A 125 -19.16 7.00 -6.88
N ALA A 126 -18.26 6.19 -6.29
CA ALA A 126 -18.44 4.76 -6.17
C ALA A 126 -19.73 4.38 -5.41
N VAL A 127 -20.09 5.13 -4.36
CA VAL A 127 -21.36 4.95 -3.65
C VAL A 127 -22.55 5.29 -4.56
N ARG A 128 -22.49 6.39 -5.31
CA ARG A 128 -23.56 6.81 -6.23
C ARG A 128 -23.81 5.78 -7.32
N GLU A 129 -22.72 5.25 -7.89
CA GLU A 129 -22.74 4.22 -8.93
C GLU A 129 -22.89 2.78 -8.37
N ARG A 130 -23.12 2.64 -7.05
CA ARG A 130 -23.40 1.37 -6.36
C ARG A 130 -22.29 0.31 -6.52
N TYR A 131 -21.04 0.75 -6.52
CA TYR A 131 -19.90 -0.15 -6.43
C TYR A 131 -19.98 -0.98 -5.15
N ARG A 132 -19.45 -2.21 -5.22
CA ARG A 132 -19.34 -3.13 -4.09
C ARG A 132 -18.04 -2.82 -3.36
N PHE A 133 -18.09 -2.68 -2.04
CA PHE A 133 -16.94 -2.33 -1.21
C PHE A 133 -16.36 -3.59 -0.55
N TYR A 134 -15.22 -3.45 0.16
CA TYR A 134 -14.57 -4.49 0.97
C TYR A 134 -13.83 -5.59 0.19
N SER A 135 -13.46 -6.67 0.89
CA SER A 135 -12.60 -7.77 0.45
C SER A 135 -13.07 -8.47 -0.83
N TYR A 136 -14.39 -8.54 -1.05
CA TYR A 136 -15.00 -9.22 -2.20
C TYR A 136 -15.72 -8.24 -3.15
N GLY A 137 -15.50 -6.95 -2.95
CA GLY A 137 -16.08 -5.89 -3.76
C GLY A 137 -15.34 -5.66 -5.07
N ASP A 138 -15.57 -4.48 -5.62
CA ASP A 138 -14.87 -3.97 -6.80
C ASP A 138 -13.49 -3.40 -6.41
N ALA A 139 -12.67 -3.16 -7.44
CA ALA A 139 -11.31 -2.66 -7.30
C ALA A 139 -11.16 -1.22 -7.80
N MET A 140 -10.11 -0.57 -7.32
CA MET A 140 -9.60 0.72 -7.73
C MET A 140 -8.22 0.54 -8.35
N LEU A 141 -7.98 1.18 -9.49
CA LEU A 141 -6.64 1.48 -10.01
C LEU A 141 -6.34 2.95 -9.69
N ILE A 142 -5.16 3.22 -9.17
CA ILE A 142 -4.68 4.57 -8.88
C ILE A 142 -3.30 4.75 -9.52
N GLU A 143 -3.14 5.76 -10.36
CA GLU A 143 -1.94 6.05 -11.17
C GLU A 143 -1.66 7.56 -11.32
#